data_AF-A0A7J5UVB6-F1
#
_entry.id   AF-A0A7J5UVB6-F1
#
_cell.length_a   1.000
_cell.length_b   1.000
_cell.length_c   1.000
_cell.angle_alpha   90.00
_cell.angle_beta   90.00
_cell.angle_gamma   90.00
#
_symmetry.space_group_name_H-M   'P 1'
#
loop_
_entity.id
_entity.type
_entity.pdbx_description
1 polymer ?
#
loop_
_entity_poly.entity_id
_entity_poly.type
_entity_poly.pdbx_seq_one_letter_code
_entity_poly.pdbx_strand_id
1 'polypeptide(L)'
;MGSFKEMLAKDIQERTGMNVRPMMDMGLLSLDEARKWVVRRKYYEMAKTRMTLTDIKYELAEIYGMSVSGIEKMIYKPKKPKQLTNE
;
A
#
# COMPACT_ATOMS: atom_id res chain seq x y z
N MET A 1 -7.59 8.41 17.91
CA MET A 1 -6.68 7.82 16.92
C MET A 1 -7.50 6.90 16.04
N GLY A 2 -7.62 7.18 14.74
CA GLY A 2 -8.36 6.32 13.82
C GLY A 2 -7.64 4.99 13.61
N SER A 3 -8.39 3.93 13.32
CA SER A 3 -7.81 2.61 13.04
C SER A 3 -6.88 2.67 11.82
N PHE A 4 -5.83 1.86 11.76
CA PHE A 4 -4.97 1.73 10.56
C PHE A 4 -5.79 1.50 9.27
N LYS A 5 -6.91 0.80 9.41
CA LYS A 5 -7.92 0.57 8.36
C LYS A 5 -8.60 1.87 7.89
N GLU A 6 -8.96 2.79 8.80
CA GLU A 6 -9.47 4.11 8.42
C GLU A 6 -8.44 4.92 7.65
N MET A 7 -7.18 4.91 8.10
CA MET A 7 -6.10 5.63 7.41
C MET A 7 -5.96 5.14 5.96
N LEU A 8 -5.94 3.82 5.75
CA LEU A 8 -5.87 3.24 4.40
C LEU A 8 -7.10 3.56 3.55
N ALA A 9 -8.30 3.45 4.12
CA ALA A 9 -9.53 3.77 3.40
C ALA A 9 -9.57 5.23 2.97
N LYS A 10 -9.14 6.14 3.85
CA LYS A 10 -9.03 7.58 3.57
C LYS A 10 -8.00 7.86 2.48
N ASP A 11 -6.78 7.30 2.59
CA ASP A 11 -5.74 7.43 1.57
C ASP A 11 -6.28 6.99 0.19
N ILE A 12 -6.97 5.85 0.11
CA ILE A 12 -7.53 5.34 -1.15
C ILE A 12 -8.65 6.26 -1.66
N GLN A 13 -9.53 6.74 -0.78
CA GLN A 13 -10.63 7.62 -1.14
C GLN A 13 -10.11 8.96 -1.69
N GLU A 14 -9.12 9.57 -1.05
CA GLU A 14 -8.50 10.83 -1.52
C GLU A 14 -7.88 10.69 -2.91
N ARG A 15 -7.43 9.49 -3.26
CA ARG A 15 -6.71 9.21 -4.52
C ARG A 15 -7.60 8.76 -5.66
N THR A 16 -8.73 8.13 -5.34
CA THR A 16 -9.60 7.48 -6.32
C THR A 16 -11.02 8.05 -6.34
N GLY A 17 -11.39 8.85 -5.34
CA GLY A 17 -12.77 9.26 -5.07
C GLY A 17 -13.66 8.15 -4.49
N MET A 18 -13.16 6.93 -4.36
CA MET A 18 -13.96 5.77 -3.93
C MET A 18 -13.80 5.49 -2.44
N ASN A 19 -14.93 5.40 -1.73
CA ASN A 19 -14.95 4.90 -0.37
C ASN A 19 -14.83 3.37 -0.35
N VAL A 20 -13.63 2.86 -0.07
CA VAL A 20 -13.34 1.42 -0.02
C VAL A 20 -13.55 0.79 1.37
N ARG A 21 -13.93 1.58 2.39
CA ARG A 21 -14.13 1.06 3.75
C ARG A 21 -15.13 -0.10 3.80
N PRO A 22 -16.31 -0.02 3.14
CA PRO A 22 -17.26 -1.13 3.13
C PRO A 22 -16.67 -2.41 2.51
N MET A 23 -15.87 -2.28 1.45
CA MET A 23 -15.21 -3.42 0.80
C MET A 23 -14.19 -4.09 1.74
N MET A 24 -13.48 -3.31 2.55
CA MET A 24 -12.57 -3.85 3.57
C MET A 24 -13.31 -4.47 4.76
N ASP A 25 -14.48 -3.97 5.12
CA ASP A 25 -15.32 -4.52 6.19
C ASP A 25 -15.95 -5.85 5.77
N MET A 26 -16.34 -5.97 4.50
CA MET A 26 -16.86 -7.20 3.88
C MET A 26 -15.76 -8.21 3.49
N GLY A 27 -14.48 -7.87 3.67
CA GLY A 27 -13.35 -8.73 3.28
C GLY A 27 -13.11 -8.83 1.76
N LEU A 28 -13.80 -8.03 0.95
CA LEU A 28 -13.62 -7.94 -0.50
C LEU A 28 -12.30 -7.27 -0.89
N LEU A 29 -11.77 -6.40 -0.01
CA LEU A 29 -10.44 -5.81 -0.12
C LEU A 29 -9.65 -6.13 1.14
N SER A 30 -8.61 -6.96 1.01
CA SER A 30 -7.75 -7.28 2.14
C SER A 30 -6.92 -6.06 2.56
N LEU A 31 -6.66 -5.93 3.87
CA LEU A 31 -5.85 -4.84 4.41
C LEU A 31 -4.43 -4.84 3.82
N ASP A 32 -3.87 -6.02 3.55
CA ASP A 32 -2.53 -6.14 2.98
C ASP A 32 -2.49 -5.64 1.52
N GLU A 33 -3.50 -5.98 0.71
CA GLU A 33 -3.58 -5.51 -0.67
C GLU A 33 -3.84 -4.00 -0.74
N ALA A 34 -4.72 -3.49 0.12
CA ALA A 34 -4.94 -2.05 0.25
C ALA A 34 -3.66 -1.32 0.63
N ARG A 35 -2.97 -1.78 1.68
CA ARG A 35 -1.69 -1.22 2.13
C ARG A 35 -0.65 -1.24 1.01
N LYS A 36 -0.48 -2.38 0.33
CA LYS A 36 0.45 -2.52 -0.78
C LYS A 36 0.15 -1.54 -1.91
N TRP A 37 -1.14 -1.38 -2.26
CA TRP A 37 -1.56 -0.43 -3.28
C TRP A 37 -1.22 1.01 -2.90
N VAL A 38 -1.56 1.40 -1.66
CA VAL A 38 -1.31 2.76 -1.15
C VAL A 38 0.19 3.06 -1.10
N VAL A 39 1.00 2.16 -0.53
CA VAL A 39 2.46 2.31 -0.44
C VAL A 39 3.08 2.48 -1.81
N ARG A 40 2.69 1.64 -2.78
CA ARG A 40 3.17 1.76 -4.17
C ARG A 40 2.81 3.11 -4.76
N ARG A 41 1.57 3.55 -4.58
CA ARG A 41 1.10 4.80 -5.18
C ARG A 41 1.85 6.00 -4.60
N LYS A 42 1.99 6.09 -3.28
CA LYS A 42 2.78 7.14 -2.62
C LYS A 42 4.24 7.12 -3.06
N TYR A 43 4.86 5.94 -3.10
CA TYR A 43 6.24 5.79 -3.58
C TYR A 43 6.45 6.42 -4.97
N TYR A 44 5.59 6.08 -5.94
CA TYR A 44 5.73 6.61 -7.29
C TYR A 44 5.41 8.10 -7.41
N GLU A 45 4.58 8.65 -6.53
CA GLU A 45 4.32 10.09 -6.49
C GLU A 45 5.49 10.86 -5.89
N MET A 46 6.03 10.38 -4.77
CA MET A 46 7.22 10.95 -4.16
C MET A 46 8.44 10.82 -5.08
N ALA A 47 8.54 9.72 -5.85
CA ALA A 47 9.62 9.53 -6.82
C ALA A 47 9.59 10.52 -7.99
N LYS A 48 8.47 11.24 -8.21
CA LYS A 48 8.39 12.35 -9.18
C LYS A 48 8.93 13.67 -8.62
N THR A 49 9.23 13.72 -7.32
CA THR A 49 9.80 14.90 -6.66
C THR A 49 11.34 14.84 -6.66
N ARG A 50 12.02 15.81 -6.05
CA ARG A 50 13.49 15.81 -5.91
C ARG A 50 14.01 14.91 -4.77
N MET A 51 13.16 14.10 -4.13
CA MET A 51 13.59 13.19 -3.06
C MET A 51 14.36 11.99 -3.61
N THR A 52 15.33 11.48 -2.83
CA THR A 52 16.03 10.25 -3.19
C THR A 52 15.13 9.03 -2.98
N LEU A 53 15.32 7.98 -3.77
CA LEU A 53 14.53 6.74 -3.63
C LEU A 53 14.75 6.07 -2.27
N THR A 54 15.89 6.32 -1.62
CA THR A 54 16.21 5.84 -0.27
C THR A 54 15.36 6.58 0.76
N ASP A 55 15.36 7.91 0.74
CA ASP A 55 14.59 8.72 1.70
C ASP A 55 13.10 8.41 1.62
N ILE A 56 12.57 8.24 0.41
CA ILE A 56 11.17 7.87 0.20
C ILE A 56 10.83 6.54 0.91
N LYS A 57 11.72 5.54 0.87
CA LYS A 57 11.46 4.25 1.53
C LYS A 57 11.48 4.39 3.05
N TYR A 58 12.35 5.23 3.61
CA TYR A 58 12.40 5.51 5.04
C TYR A 58 11.15 6.26 5.51
N GLU A 59 10.73 7.28 4.78
CA GLU A 59 9.50 8.02 5.06
C GLU A 59 8.28 7.08 5.07
N LEU A 60 8.15 6.22 4.04
CA LEU A 60 7.04 5.27 3.97
C LEU A 60 7.11 4.21 5.07
N ALA A 61 8.31 3.77 5.44
CA ALA A 61 8.52 2.85 6.55
C ALA A 61 8.01 3.44 7.88
N GLU A 62 8.27 4.73 8.12
CA GLU A 62 7.78 5.46 9.29
C GLU A 62 6.26 5.65 9.25
N ILE A 63 5.71 6.19 8.16
CA ILE A 63 4.26 6.45 8.00
C ILE A 63 3.42 5.20 8.22
N TYR A 64 3.87 4.07 7.67
CA TYR A 64 3.12 2.80 7.73
C TYR A 64 3.61 1.85 8.83
N GLY A 65 4.54 2.27 9.69
CA GLY A 65 5.06 1.50 10.83
C GLY A 65 5.66 0.15 10.43
N MET A 66 6.48 0.11 9.38
CA MET A 66 7.07 -1.13 8.85
C MET A 66 8.54 -0.99 8.45
N SER A 67 9.21 -2.11 8.19
CA SER A 67 10.61 -2.07 7.76
C SER A 67 10.76 -1.55 6.32
N VAL A 68 11.88 -0.89 6.04
CA VAL A 68 12.31 -0.52 4.68
C VAL A 68 12.28 -1.73 3.74
N SER A 69 12.74 -2.90 4.21
CA SER A 69 12.70 -4.14 3.43
C SER A 69 11.27 -4.60 3.11
N GLY A 70 10.30 -4.30 3.98
CA GLY A 70 8.88 -4.50 3.73
C GLY A 70 8.36 -3.61 2.62
N ILE A 71 8.71 -2.32 2.66
CA ILE A 71 8.41 -1.33 1.62
C ILE A 71 8.98 -1.79 0.26
N GLU A 72 10.24 -2.21 0.21
CA GLU A 72 10.88 -2.70 -1.01
C GLU A 72 10.18 -3.93 -1.61
N LYS A 73 9.80 -4.89 -0.76
CA LYS A 73 9.02 -6.05 -1.20
C LYS A 73 7.68 -5.62 -1.79
N MET A 74 7.03 -4.62 -1.19
CA MET A 74 5.78 -4.09 -1.73
C MET A 74 5.99 -3.43 -3.09
N ILE A 75 6.99 -2.57 -3.24
CA ILE A 75 7.25 -1.85 -4.49
C ILE A 75 7.70 -2.81 -5.59
N TYR A 76 8.78 -3.56 -5.37
CA TYR A 76 9.50 -4.25 -6.44
C TYR A 76 9.10 -5.71 -6.65
N LYS A 77 8.45 -6.39 -5.69
CA LYS A 77 8.04 -7.79 -5.90
C LYS A 77 6.65 -7.88 -6.52
N PRO A 78 6.53 -8.29 -7.81
CA PRO A 78 5.26 -8.77 -8.32
C PRO A 78 4.85 -10.02 -7.53
N LYS A 79 3.53 -10.17 -7.28
CA LYS A 79 2.97 -11.44 -6.78
C LYS A 79 3.34 -12.45 -7.87
N LYS A 80 4.14 -13.49 -7.57
CA LYS A 80 4.25 -14.61 -8.51
C LYS A 80 2.81 -15.10 -8.76
N PRO A 81 2.39 -15.30 -10.02
CA PRO A 81 1.10 -15.92 -10.25
C PRO A 81 1.08 -17.22 -9.44
N LYS A 82 0.04 -17.43 -8.63
CA LYS A 82 -0.22 -18.77 -8.10
C LYS A 82 -0.37 -19.64 -9.35
N GLN A 83 0.54 -20.58 -9.55
CA GLN A 83 0.31 -21.62 -10.54
C GLN A 83 -1.02 -22.27 -10.14
N LEU A 84 -2.01 -22.23 -11.04
CA LEU A 84 -3.23 -23.00 -10.89
C LEU A 84 -2.80 -24.46 -10.92
N THR A 85 -2.61 -25.07 -9.76
CA THR A 85 -2.57 -26.52 -9.64
C THR A 85 -3.99 -27.00 -9.96
N ASN A 86 -4.18 -27.41 -11.21
CA ASN A 86 -5.31 -28.23 -11.61
C ASN A 86 -5.00 -29.63 -11.06
N GLU A 87 -5.49 -29.93 -9.86
CA GLU A 87 -5.60 -31.29 -9.33
C GLU A 87 -7.09 -31.65 -9.20
#